data_AF-A0A920HKW6-F1
#
_entry.id   AF-A0A920HKW6-F1
#
_cell.length_a   1.000
_cell.length_b   1.000
_cell.length_c   1.000
_cell.angle_alpha   90.00
_cell.angle_beta   90.00
_cell.angle_gamma   90.00
#
_symmetry.space_group_name_H-M   'P 1'
#
loop_
_entity.id
_entity.type
_entity.pdbx_description
1 polymer ?
#
loop_
_entity_poly.entity_id
_entity_poly.type
_entity_poly.pdbx_seq_one_letter_code
_entity_poly.pdbx_strand_id
1 'polypeptide(L)'
;MQRYHWGKDIDVEELNKENFFSGTPADCSYFGLHGSKKFDFTQLVSGINLGSNLGTDFFYSGTVGAAIAGPKSLGIHQFFLLHLISQRI
;
A
#
# COMPACT_ATOMS: atom_id res chain seq x y z
N MET A 1 20.00 0.48 -5.42
CA MET A 1 19.40 -0.35 -4.35
C MET A 1 18.89 0.61 -3.28
N GLN A 2 17.57 0.81 -3.20
CA GLN A 2 16.95 1.67 -2.18
C GLN A 2 16.68 0.78 -0.94
N ARG A 3 17.15 1.22 0.23
CA ARG A 3 16.97 0.50 1.51
C ARG A 3 15.76 1.06 2.28
N TYR A 4 15.25 0.25 3.24
CA TYR A 4 14.59 0.60 4.53
C TYR A 4 13.07 0.41 4.70
N HIS A 5 12.68 -0.44 5.66
CA HIS A 5 12.30 -0.12 7.05
C HIS A 5 13.10 -1.11 7.94
N TRP A 6 13.71 -0.68 9.04
CA TRP A 6 14.55 -1.54 9.92
C TRP A 6 15.81 -2.20 9.28
N GLY A 7 16.39 -1.60 8.23
CA GLY A 7 17.64 -2.09 7.62
C GLY A 7 17.50 -3.34 6.74
N LYS A 8 16.26 -3.76 6.45
CA LYS A 8 16.01 -4.78 5.44
C LYS A 8 16.10 -4.20 4.03
N ASP A 9 16.70 -4.98 3.14
CA ASP A 9 16.66 -4.72 1.70
C ASP A 9 15.26 -5.07 1.18
N ILE A 10 14.73 -4.24 0.27
CA ILE A 10 13.45 -4.47 -0.40
C ILE A 10 13.76 -4.92 -1.82
N ASP A 11 13.30 -6.11 -2.17
CA ASP A 11 13.43 -6.62 -3.53
C ASP A 11 12.39 -5.93 -4.41
N VAL A 12 12.83 -5.53 -5.60
CA VAL A 12 11.99 -4.93 -6.62
C VAL A 12 12.05 -5.81 -7.86
N GLU A 13 10.90 -6.34 -8.26
CA GLU A 13 10.74 -7.10 -9.49
C GLU A 13 9.98 -6.24 -10.51
N GLU A 14 10.50 -6.11 -11.73
CA GLU A 14 9.81 -5.42 -12.82
C GLU A 14 9.16 -6.46 -13.75
N LEU A 15 7.83 -6.44 -13.82
CA LEU A 15 7.05 -7.28 -14.73
C LEU A 15 6.13 -6.40 -15.55
N ASN A 16 6.13 -6.55 -16.88
CA ASN A 16 5.21 -5.83 -17.78
C ASN A 16 5.16 -4.30 -17.57
N LYS A 17 6.30 -3.68 -17.22
CA LYS A 17 6.45 -2.24 -16.87
C LYS A 17 5.89 -1.82 -15.51
N GLU A 18 5.43 -2.77 -14.71
CA GLU A 18 4.98 -2.60 -13.32
C GLU A 18 6.07 -3.03 -12.34
N ASN A 19 6.12 -2.40 -11.17
CA ASN A 19 7.08 -2.72 -10.11
C ASN A 19 6.38 -3.43 -8.95
N PHE A 20 6.95 -4.55 -8.52
CA PHE A 20 6.50 -5.35 -7.39
C PHE A 20 7.53 -5.27 -6.28
N PHE A 21 7.08 -5.04 -5.04
CA PHE A 21 7.93 -4.83 -3.87
C PHE A 21 7.68 -5.91 -2.82
N SER A 22 8.73 -6.47 -2.21
CA SER A 22 8.62 -7.54 -1.20
C SER A 22 8.43 -7.05 0.25
N GLY A 23 8.21 -5.74 0.45
CA GLY A 23 8.10 -5.11 1.77
C GLY A 23 6.74 -5.25 2.47
N THR A 24 6.57 -4.54 3.59
CA THR A 24 5.25 -4.37 4.19
C THR A 24 4.35 -3.52 3.28
N PRO A 25 3.01 -3.56 3.44
CA PRO A 25 2.12 -2.73 2.61
C PRO A 25 2.42 -1.22 2.66
N ALA A 26 2.95 -0.73 3.79
CA ALA A 26 3.40 0.65 3.93
C ALA A 26 4.68 0.92 3.13
N ASP A 27 5.67 0.00 3.17
CA ASP A 27 6.89 0.08 2.36
C ASP A 27 6.56 0.11 0.87
N CYS A 28 5.69 -0.81 0.41
CA CYS A 28 5.26 -0.89 -0.99
C CYS A 28 4.62 0.42 -1.46
N SER A 29 3.79 1.05 -0.63
CA SER A 29 3.15 2.33 -0.95
C SER A 29 4.17 3.48 -1.01
N TYR A 30 5.11 3.52 -0.06
CA TYR A 30 6.16 4.52 -0.03
C TYR A 30 7.10 4.41 -1.23
N PHE A 31 7.62 3.22 -1.52
CA PHE A 31 8.56 2.99 -2.64
C PHE A 31 7.88 3.05 -4.00
N GLY A 32 6.61 2.64 -4.11
CA GLY A 32 5.84 2.81 -5.33
C GLY A 32 5.69 4.28 -5.72
N LEU A 33 5.48 5.17 -4.73
CA LEU A 33 5.30 6.60 -4.96
C LEU A 33 6.61 7.40 -5.11
N HIS A 34 7.71 6.95 -4.47
CA HIS A 34 9.03 7.62 -4.54
C HIS A 34 10.04 6.92 -5.45
N GLY A 35 9.64 5.83 -6.10
CA GLY A 35 10.49 5.03 -6.97
C GLY A 35 11.02 5.80 -8.19
N SER A 36 12.01 5.22 -8.86
CA SER A 36 12.81 5.90 -9.90
C SER A 36 12.03 6.32 -11.17
N LYS A 37 10.82 5.81 -11.41
CA LYS A 37 9.99 6.26 -12.53
C LYS A 37 9.08 7.38 -12.04
N LYS A 38 9.18 8.56 -12.66
CA LYS A 38 8.22 9.66 -12.50
C LYS A 38 6.89 9.23 -13.12
N PHE A 39 6.06 8.57 -12.33
CA PHE A 39 4.67 8.34 -12.67
C PHE A 39 3.84 9.46 -12.04
N ASP A 40 2.95 10.05 -12.83
CA ASP A 40 1.98 11.04 -12.37
C ASP A 40 0.81 10.32 -11.68
N PHE A 41 1.10 9.63 -10.57
CA PHE A 41 0.06 9.01 -9.76
C PHE A 41 -0.85 10.08 -9.19
N THR A 42 -2.15 9.98 -9.44
CA THR A 42 -3.17 10.85 -8.85
C THR A 42 -3.95 10.16 -7.74
N GLN A 43 -3.86 8.83 -7.67
CA GLN A 43 -4.56 8.00 -6.72
C GLN A 43 -3.66 6.88 -6.20
N LEU A 44 -3.84 6.56 -4.92
CA LEU A 44 -3.28 5.38 -4.27
C LEU A 44 -4.46 4.53 -3.79
N VAL A 45 -4.52 3.27 -4.23
CA VAL A 45 -5.57 2.33 -3.85
C VAL A 45 -4.94 1.11 -3.21
N SER A 46 -5.38 0.75 -1.99
CA SER A 46 -4.97 -0.50 -1.33
C SER A 46 -6.16 -1.45 -1.16
N GLY A 47 -5.99 -2.71 -1.59
CA GLY A 47 -7.03 -3.74 -1.52
C GLY A 47 -7.06 -4.64 -2.75
N ILE A 48 -8.13 -5.39 -3.01
CA ILE A 48 -9.29 -5.59 -2.11
C ILE A 48 -8.91 -6.56 -0.99
N ASN A 49 -9.09 -6.16 0.27
CA ASN A 49 -8.78 -7.02 1.40
C ASN A 49 -9.72 -8.25 1.45
N LEU A 50 -9.15 -9.45 1.60
CA LEU A 50 -9.89 -10.70 1.82
C LEU A 50 -10.32 -10.79 3.29
N GLY A 51 -11.31 -9.97 3.66
CA GLY A 51 -11.79 -9.84 5.02
C GLY A 51 -12.21 -8.41 5.32
N SER A 52 -13.02 -8.29 6.37
CA SER A 52 -13.49 -6.99 6.83
C SER A 52 -12.46 -6.33 7.75
N ASN A 53 -12.39 -5.00 7.74
CA ASN A 53 -11.64 -4.21 8.73
C ASN A 53 -12.62 -3.30 9.46
N LEU A 54 -13.48 -3.90 10.30
CA LEU A 54 -14.53 -3.19 11.05
C LEU A 54 -14.10 -2.96 12.50
N GLY A 55 -14.58 -1.86 13.09
CA GLY A 55 -14.28 -1.53 14.48
C GLY A 55 -12.77 -1.32 14.70
N THR A 56 -12.19 -2.03 15.67
CA THR A 56 -10.79 -1.89 16.06
C THR A 56 -9.80 -2.41 15.02
N ASP A 57 -10.23 -3.34 14.15
CA ASP A 57 -9.37 -3.92 13.10
C ASP A 57 -8.87 -2.86 12.11
N PHE A 58 -9.58 -1.73 12.04
CA PHE A 58 -9.16 -0.55 11.28
C PHE A 58 -7.73 -0.10 11.63
N PHE A 59 -7.39 -0.03 12.92
CA PHE A 59 -6.10 0.50 13.38
C PHE A 59 -4.92 -0.46 13.12
N TYR A 60 -5.20 -1.74 12.90
CA TYR A 60 -4.18 -2.77 12.70
C TYR A 60 -4.13 -3.28 11.25
N SER A 61 -4.99 -2.75 10.38
CA SER A 61 -5.10 -3.19 9.00
C SER A 61 -3.93 -2.73 8.14
N GLY A 62 -3.22 -3.68 7.53
CA GLY A 62 -2.21 -3.38 6.52
C GLY A 62 -2.78 -2.74 5.25
N THR A 63 -4.04 -3.00 4.90
CA THR A 63 -4.74 -2.35 3.78
C THR A 63 -4.98 -0.87 4.06
N VAL A 64 -5.41 -0.53 5.29
CA VAL A 64 -5.56 0.86 5.72
C VAL A 64 -4.19 1.53 5.86
N GLY A 65 -3.23 0.83 6.46
CA GLY A 65 -1.86 1.31 6.65
C GLY A 65 -1.16 1.66 5.33
N ALA A 66 -1.31 0.84 4.30
CA ALA A 66 -0.81 1.12 2.95
C ALA A 66 -1.38 2.43 2.39
N ALA A 67 -2.71 2.60 2.43
CA ALA A 67 -3.35 3.80 1.92
C ALA A 67 -2.86 5.06 2.66
N ILE A 68 -2.71 5.01 3.99
CA ILE A 68 -2.30 6.14 4.83
C ILE A 68 -0.79 6.44 4.71
N ALA A 69 0.04 5.44 4.46
CA ALA A 69 1.49 5.60 4.31
C ALA A 69 1.88 6.44 3.08
N GLY A 70 0.96 6.64 2.14
CA GLY A 70 1.14 7.54 1.01
C GLY A 70 1.37 9.00 1.46
N PRO A 71 2.35 9.73 0.89
CA PRO A 71 2.61 11.12 1.24
C PRO A 71 1.45 12.02 0.79
N LYS A 72 0.78 12.68 1.75
CA LYS A 72 -0.29 13.65 1.44
C LYS A 72 0.22 14.87 0.68
N SER A 73 1.50 15.21 0.81
CA SER A 73 2.16 16.33 0.13
C SER A 73 2.22 16.19 -1.39
N LEU A 74 2.03 14.98 -1.92
CA LEU A 74 2.01 14.72 -3.37
C LEU A 74 0.64 15.01 -4.02
N GLY A 75 -0.37 15.43 -3.24
CA GLY A 75 -1.71 15.73 -3.77
C GLY A 75 -2.47 14.49 -4.26
N ILE A 76 -2.08 13.30 -3.80
CA ILE A 76 -2.63 12.01 -4.22
C ILE A 76 -3.85 11.66 -3.38
N HIS A 77 -4.95 11.28 -4.02
CA HIS A 77 -6.13 10.77 -3.32
C HIS A 77 -5.90 9.33 -2.85
N GLN A 78 -6.16 9.06 -1.57
CA GLN A 78 -5.89 7.76 -0.94
C GLN A 78 -7.20 7.04 -0.66
N PHE A 79 -7.30 5.80 -1.13
CA PHE A 79 -8.46 4.94 -0.96
C PHE A 79 -8.03 3.56 -0.48
N PHE A 80 -8.90 2.90 0.28
CA PHE A 80 -8.74 1.50 0.63
C PHE A 80 -10.05 0.75 0.38
N LEU A 81 -9.95 -0.48 -0.10
CA LEU A 81 -11.09 -1.31 -0.49
C LEU A 81 -11.11 -2.60 0.32
N LEU A 82 -12.28 -2.95 0.85
CA LEU A 82 -12.49 -4.12 1.69
C LEU A 82 -13.59 -5.00 1.11
N HIS A 83 -13.44 -6.32 1.23
CA HIS A 83 -14.54 -7.23 0.95
C HIS A 83 -15.36 -7.46 2.23
N LEU A 84 -16.61 -6.98 2.24
CA LEU A 84 -17.56 -7.27 3.32
C LEU A 84 -18.20 -8.63 3.10
N ILE A 85 -17.55 -9.70 3.56
CA ILE A 85 -18.23 -10.99 3.70
C ILE A 85 -19.19 -10.83 4.88
N SER A 86 -20.49 -10.98 4.65
CA SER A 86 -21.51 -10.99 5.71
C SER A 86 -21.14 -12.05 6.75
N GLN A 87 -20.57 -11.62 7.87
CA GLN A 87 -20.43 -12.43 9.08
C GLN A 87 -21.86 -12.62 9.60
N ARG A 88 -22.58 -13.65 9.13
CA ARG A 88 -23.80 -14.09 9.81
C ARG A 88 -23.35 -14.54 11.20
N ILE A 89 -23.70 -13.74 12.20
CA ILE A 89 -23.66 -14.10 13.61
C ILE A 89 -24.69 -15.20 13.83
#